data_AF-A0A258X370-F1
#
_entry.id   AF-A0A258X370-F1
#
_cell.length_a   1.000
_cell.length_b   1.000
_cell.length_c   1.000
_cell.angle_alpha   90.00
_cell.angle_beta   90.00
_cell.angle_gamma   90.00
#
_symmetry.space_group_name_H-M   'P 1'
#
loop_
_entity.id
_entity.type
_entity.pdbx_description
1 polymer ?
#
loop_
_entity_poly.entity_id
_entity_poly.type
_entity_poly.pdbx_seq_one_letter_code
_entity_poly.pdbx_strand_id
1 'polypeptide(L)'
;MLEIFTIGGGQPIVNVLNAVAAWCGGGGFRSLIQVVMVMGLGYVLLIVAFTLNWKVWFNWFLSATVIYMCMIVPTTSVKVTDRINPGLAPATVD
;
A
#
# COMPACT_ATOMS: atom_id res chain seq x y z
N MET A 1 -9.56 11.26 -5.55
CA MET A 1 -10.59 10.47 -6.27
C MET A 1 -10.49 10.84 -7.74
N LEU A 2 -10.09 9.88 -8.59
CA LEU A 2 -9.93 10.08 -10.03
C LEU A 2 -11.18 9.53 -10.73
N GLU A 3 -11.88 10.34 -11.53
CA GLU A 3 -13.04 9.88 -12.31
C GLU A 3 -12.63 9.58 -13.76
N ILE A 4 -12.88 8.36 -14.23
CA ILE A 4 -12.64 7.95 -15.62
C ILE A 4 -13.98 7.87 -16.34
N PHE A 5 -14.16 8.73 -17.35
CA PHE A 5 -15.34 8.73 -18.21
C PHE A 5 -15.12 7.81 -19.41
N THR A 6 -15.93 6.77 -19.55
CA THR A 6 -15.91 5.86 -20.71
C THR A 6 -17.18 6.04 -21.55
N ILE A 7 -17.06 5.83 -22.87
CA ILE A 7 -18.18 5.88 -23.82
C ILE A 7 -18.25 4.49 -24.47
N GLY A 8 -18.95 3.56 -23.80
CA GLY A 8 -19.01 2.16 -24.20
C GLY A 8 -17.75 1.37 -23.81
N GLY A 9 -17.94 0.20 -23.17
CA GLY A 9 -16.83 -0.69 -22.79
C GLY A 9 -16.28 -0.50 -21.37
N GLY A 10 -17.04 0.08 -20.43
CA GLY A 10 -16.61 0.27 -19.04
C GLY A 10 -16.37 -1.02 -18.23
N GLN A 11 -17.03 -2.13 -18.56
CA GLN A 11 -16.94 -3.40 -17.83
C GLN A 11 -15.50 -3.99 -17.76
N PRO A 12 -14.74 -4.12 -18.87
CA PRO A 12 -13.35 -4.58 -18.81
C PRO A 12 -12.42 -3.62 -18.06
N ILE A 13 -12.66 -2.30 -18.13
CA ILE A 13 -11.85 -1.30 -17.41
C ILE A 13 -12.05 -1.44 -15.91
N VAL A 14 -13.28 -1.62 -15.45
CA VAL A 14 -13.60 -1.89 -14.04
C VAL A 14 -12.95 -3.19 -13.56
N ASN A 15 -13.00 -4.27 -14.34
CA ASN A 15 -12.39 -5.54 -13.95
C ASN A 15 -10.87 -5.47 -13.83
N VAL A 16 -10.20 -4.76 -14.76
CA VAL A 16 -8.74 -4.56 -14.70
C VAL A 16 -8.37 -3.69 -13.50
N LEU A 17 -9.10 -2.60 -13.26
CA LEU A 17 -8.84 -1.74 -12.11
C LEU A 17 -9.10 -2.47 -10.79
N ASN A 18 -10.17 -3.26 -10.69
CA ASN A 18 -10.44 -4.09 -9.50
C ASN A 18 -9.36 -5.15 -9.27
N ALA A 19 -8.82 -5.76 -10.33
CA ALA A 19 -7.71 -6.71 -10.20
C ALA A 19 -6.44 -6.03 -9.66
N VAL A 20 -6.13 -4.82 -10.13
CA VAL A 20 -4.98 -4.03 -9.65
C VAL A 20 -5.21 -3.57 -8.20
N ALA A 21 -6.42 -3.12 -7.87
CA ALA A 21 -6.81 -2.77 -6.50
C ALA A 21 -6.71 -3.95 -5.53
N ALA A 22 -7.10 -5.15 -5.93
CA ALA A 22 -6.93 -6.34 -5.09
C ALA A 22 -5.44 -6.64 -4.77
N TRP A 23 -4.53 -6.25 -5.66
CA TRP A 23 -3.08 -6.50 -5.49
C TRP A 23 -2.38 -5.38 -4.73
N CYS A 24 -2.78 -4.12 -4.93
CA CYS A 24 -2.18 -2.95 -4.27
C CYS A 24 -2.89 -2.54 -2.97
N GLY A 25 -4.19 -2.83 -2.84
CA GLY A 25 -5.03 -2.48 -1.69
C GLY A 25 -5.11 -3.56 -0.61
N GLY A 26 -4.64 -4.77 -0.91
CA GLY A 26 -4.53 -5.86 0.06
C GLY A 26 -3.52 -5.53 1.15
N GLY A 27 -3.97 -4.89 2.23
CA GLY A 27 -3.15 -4.41 3.35
C GLY A 27 -2.29 -5.46 4.09
N GLY A 28 -2.25 -6.71 3.62
CA GLY A 28 -1.40 -7.77 4.15
C GLY A 28 0.10 -7.46 4.06
N PHE A 29 0.58 -6.84 2.98
CA PHE A 29 1.99 -6.41 2.91
C PHE A 29 2.29 -5.31 3.94
N ARG A 30 1.34 -4.39 4.16
CA ARG A 30 1.46 -3.31 5.14
C ARG A 30 1.47 -3.85 6.58
N SER A 31 0.64 -4.85 6.88
CA SER A 31 0.63 -5.45 8.22
C SER A 31 1.90 -6.28 8.47
N LEU A 32 2.37 -7.04 7.47
CA LEU A 32 3.60 -7.84 7.59
C LEU A 32 4.81 -6.95 7.87
N ILE A 33 4.99 -5.87 7.11
CA ILE A 33 6.14 -4.97 7.31
C ILE A 33 6.05 -4.28 8.67
N GLN A 34 4.87 -3.87 9.12
CA GLN A 34 4.70 -3.30 10.47
C GLN A 34 5.14 -4.28 11.56
N VAL A 35 4.77 -5.56 11.46
CA VAL A 35 5.19 -6.59 12.43
C VAL A 35 6.70 -6.80 12.41
N VAL A 36 7.31 -6.90 11.23
CA VAL A 36 8.77 -7.08 11.09
C VAL A 36 9.53 -5.88 11.65
N MET A 37 9.04 -4.65 11.42
CA MET A 37 9.64 -3.44 11.99
C MET A 37 9.55 -3.41 13.52
N VAL A 38 8.42 -3.83 14.11
CA VAL A 38 8.28 -3.88 15.58
C VAL A 38 9.20 -4.93 16.20
N MET A 39 9.29 -6.13 15.61
CA MET A 39 10.22 -7.16 16.10
C MET A 39 11.68 -6.74 15.97
N GLY A 40 12.04 -6.09 14.86
CA GLY A 40 13.38 -5.53 14.65
C GLY A 40 13.73 -4.44 15.67
N LEU A 41 12.78 -3.56 15.99
CA LEU A 41 12.96 -2.52 17.00
C LEU A 41 13.24 -3.13 18.38
N GLY A 42 12.46 -4.15 18.77
CA GLY A 42 12.65 -4.84 20.05
C GLY A 42 14.05 -5.45 20.18
N TYR A 43 14.54 -6.08 19.11
CA TYR A 43 15.88 -6.67 19.07
C TYR A 43 16.98 -5.62 19.21
N VAL A 44 16.86 -4.51 18.49
CA VAL A 44 17.84 -3.42 18.52
C VAL A 44 17.89 -2.73 19.88
N LEU A 45 16.73 -2.52 20.52
CA LEU A 45 16.68 -1.96 21.86
C LEU A 45 17.35 -2.85 22.90
N LEU A 46 17.20 -4.18 22.80
CA LEU A 46 17.93 -5.12 23.66
C LEU A 46 19.45 -4.99 23.47
N ILE A 47 19.94 -4.93 22.23
CA ILE A 47 21.38 -4.78 21.96
C ILE A 47 21.91 -3.46 22.54
N VAL A 48 21.18 -2.36 22.35
CA VAL A 48 21.58 -1.04 22.86
C VAL A 48 21.60 -1.03 24.39
N ALA A 49 20.65 -1.71 25.04
CA ALA A 49 20.61 -1.79 26.50
C ALA A 49 21.83 -2.50 27.11
N PHE A 50 22.34 -3.56 26.46
CA PHE A 50 23.47 -4.34 26.98
C PHE A 50 24.85 -3.88 26.48
N THR A 51 24.93 -3.33 25.27
CA THR A 51 26.23 -2.98 24.63
C THR A 51 26.47 -1.48 24.49
N LEU A 52 25.46 -0.65 24.79
CA LEU A 52 25.45 0.81 24.57
C LEU A 52 25.84 1.23 23.15
N ASN A 53 25.77 0.31 22.18
CA ASN A 53 26.25 0.56 20.82
C ASN A 53 25.17 1.28 20.00
N TRP A 54 25.19 2.61 20.06
CA TRP A 54 24.26 3.50 19.35
C TRP A 54 24.26 3.32 17.83
N LYS A 55 25.35 2.84 17.23
CA LYS A 55 25.44 2.65 15.77
C LYS A 55 24.47 1.58 15.27
N VAL A 56 24.21 0.55 16.08
CA VAL A 56 23.26 -0.51 15.73
C VAL A 56 21.84 0.04 15.65
N TRP A 57 21.49 0.93 16.58
CA TRP A 57 20.21 1.63 16.58
C TRP A 57 20.01 2.49 15.35
N PHE A 58 21.01 3.31 15.04
CA PHE A 58 20.92 4.23 13.90
C PHE A 58 20.85 3.50 12.55
N ASN A 59 21.67 2.46 12.36
CA ASN A 59 21.66 1.66 11.13
C ASN A 59 20.33 0.92 10.93
N TRP A 60 19.76 0.39 12.03
CA TRP A 60 18.46 -0.24 11.96
C TRP A 60 17.36 0.77 11.60
N PHE A 61 17.34 1.94 12.24
CA PHE A 61 16.35 2.98 11.98
C PHE A 61 16.39 3.44 10.51
N LEU A 62 17.59 3.63 9.96
CA LEU A 62 17.76 4.07 8.58
C LEU A 62 17.31 2.99 7.59
N SER A 63 17.70 1.74 7.81
CA SER A 63 17.29 0.60 6.97
C SER A 63 15.77 0.39 7.01
N ALA A 64 15.17 0.45 8.21
CA ALA A 64 13.73 0.36 8.40
C ALA A 64 12.97 1.45 7.64
N THR A 65 13.45 2.69 7.73
CA THR A 65 12.83 3.85 7.06
C THR A 65 12.93 3.74 5.54
N VAL A 66 14.08 3.31 5.00
CA VAL A 66 14.25 3.13 3.55
C VAL A 66 13.32 2.04 3.01
N ILE A 67 13.25 0.89 3.68
CA ILE A 67 12.36 -0.21 3.26
C ILE A 67 10.89 0.24 3.31
N TYR A 68 10.49 0.96 4.36
CA TYR A 68 9.14 1.50 4.48
C TYR A 68 8.79 2.48 3.35
N MET A 69 9.73 3.35 2.97
CA MET A 69 9.53 4.32 1.88
C MET A 69 9.47 3.65 0.50
N CYS A 70 10.28 2.61 0.25
CA CYS A 70 10.26 1.89 -1.02
C CYS A 70 9.00 1.03 -1.23
N MET A 71 8.34 0.61 -0.14
CA MET A 71 7.17 -0.27 -0.20
C MET A 71 5.84 0.46 -0.12
N ILE A 72 5.84 1.78 0.05
CA ILE A 72 4.61 2.58 -0.06
C ILE A 72 4.19 2.65 -1.53
N VAL A 73 3.10 1.96 -1.86
CA VAL A 73 2.37 2.19 -3.10
C VAL A 73 1.35 3.30 -2.82
N PRO A 74 1.37 4.42 -3.57
CA PRO A 74 0.34 5.45 -3.45
C PRO A 74 -0.98 4.87 -3.97
N THR A 75 -1.94 4.65 -3.07
CA THR A 75 -3.29 4.22 -3.43
C THR A 75 -4.15 5.45 -3.72
N THR A 76 -4.94 5.39 -4.78
CA THR A 76 -5.91 6.44 -5.13
C THR A 76 -7.20 5.81 -5.59
N SER A 77 -8.32 6.14 -4.94
CA SER A 77 -9.64 5.65 -5.37
C SER A 77 -10.00 6.16 -6.76
N VAL A 78 -10.33 5.23 -7.66
CA VAL A 78 -10.76 5.49 -9.04
C VAL A 78 -12.24 5.16 -9.17
N LYS A 79 -13.04 6.08 -9.71
CA LYS A 79 -14.46 5.87 -9.99
C LYS A 79 -14.68 5.89 -11.50
N VAL A 80 -15.12 4.77 -12.06
CA VAL A 80 -15.45 4.67 -13.49
C VAL A 80 -16.93 4.99 -13.67
N THR A 81 -17.26 5.93 -14.55
CA THR A 81 -18.65 6.28 -14.91
C THR A 81 -18.80 6.22 -16.43
N ASP A 82 -19.66 5.33 -16.92
CA ASP A 82 -19.98 5.20 -18.35
C ASP A 82 -21.21 6.06 -18.69
N ARG A 83 -21.15 6.82 -19.80
CA ARG A 83 -22.23 7.74 -20.20
C ARG A 83 -23.33 7.08 -21.04
N ILE A 84 -23.12 5.89 -21.59
CA ILE A 84 -24.07 5.20 -22.50
C ILE A 84 -24.81 4.05 -21.80
N ASN A 85 -24.25 3.45 -20.76
CA ASN A 85 -24.89 2.36 -20.01
C ASN A 85 -25.28 2.80 -18.59
N PRO A 86 -26.56 3.16 -18.34
CA PRO A 86 -27.03 3.59 -17.01
C PRO A 86 -27.08 2.44 -15.96
N GLY A 87 -26.79 1.19 -16.35
CA GLY A 87 -26.73 0.03 -15.45
C GLY A 87 -25.36 -0.27 -14.85
N LEU A 88 -24.28 0.42 -15.28
CA LEU A 88 -22.99 0.32 -14.60
C LEU A 88 -23.03 1.20 -13.35
N ALA A 89 -23.40 0.60 -12.21
CA ALA A 89 -23.23 1.25 -10.92
C ALA A 89 -21.77 1.75 -10.81
N PRO A 90 -21.53 2.98 -10.32
CA PRO A 90 -20.21 3.57 -10.24
C PRO A 90 -19.32 2.64 -9.40
N ALA A 91 -18.53 1.82 -10.09
CA ALA A 91 -17.60 0.90 -9.47
C ALA A 91 -16.47 1.78 -8.95
N THR A 92 -16.60 2.14 -7.68
CA THR A 92 -15.55 2.80 -6.92
C THR A 92 -14.54 1.70 -6.64
N VAL A 93 -13.36 1.83 -7.24
CA VAL A 93 -12.25 0.90 -7.09
C VAL A 93 -11.24 1.58 -6.17
N ASP A 94 -11.02 1.00 -4.99
CA ASP A 94 -10.17 1.54 -3.91
C ASP A 94 -8.79 0.89 -3.86
#